data_AF-A0A9E2LJ29-F1
#
_entry.id   AF-A0A9E2LJ29-F1
#
_cell.length_a   1.000
_cell.length_b   1.000
_cell.length_c   1.000
_cell.angle_alpha   90.00
_cell.angle_beta   90.00
_cell.angle_gamma   90.00
#
_symmetry.space_group_name_H-M   'P 1'
#
loop_
_entity.id
_entity.type
_entity.pdbx_description
1 polymer ?
#
loop_
_entity_poly.entity_id
_entity_poly.type
_entity_poly.pdbx_seq_one_letter_code
_entity_poly.pdbx_strand_id
1 'polypeptide(L)'
;MNILNVLKPSYYFDSFVNPDFKLLWPLVVVLTVVLLLTIIFNIRTKSLQREWSGIKKFWWTHWSNMAYTVSIVGLVHLFLRYQNIPYINWRFWPLLMILGVFSWLGYLLYYRKVIQPQKQADKELRKGVAYYFRRRRKK
;
A
#
# COMPACT_ATOMS: atom_id res chain seq x y z
N MET A 1 15.86 25.90 1.07
CA MET A 1 15.73 25.13 2.34
C MET A 1 17.06 24.48 2.64
N ASN A 2 17.60 24.69 3.84
CA ASN A 2 18.84 24.05 4.28
C ASN A 2 18.53 22.58 4.63
N ILE A 3 19.14 21.61 3.94
CA ILE A 3 18.87 20.16 4.11
C ILE A 3 19.08 19.71 5.57
N LEU A 4 19.97 20.39 6.29
CA LEU A 4 20.26 20.16 7.70
C LEU A 4 19.07 20.38 8.64
N ASN A 5 18.05 21.14 8.24
CA ASN A 5 16.85 21.34 9.05
C ASN A 5 15.88 20.14 9.00
N VAL A 6 16.01 19.26 8.00
CA VAL A 6 15.17 18.05 7.89
C VAL A 6 15.49 17.05 9.01
N LEU A 7 16.70 17.09 9.57
CA LEU A 7 17.10 16.17 10.64
C LEU A 7 16.64 16.61 12.04
N LYS A 8 16.08 17.82 12.19
CA LYS A 8 15.64 18.32 13.49
C LYS A 8 14.22 17.82 13.80
N PRO A 9 13.97 17.11 14.92
CA PRO A 9 12.64 16.66 15.29
C PRO A 9 11.62 17.82 15.37
N SER A 10 12.06 18.98 15.87
CA SER A 10 11.23 20.21 15.98
C SER A 10 10.68 20.70 14.63
N TYR A 11 11.33 20.37 13.51
CA TYR A 11 10.83 20.70 12.18
C TYR A 11 9.55 19.94 11.81
N TYR A 12 9.33 18.76 12.40
CA TYR A 12 8.18 17.89 12.11
C TYR A 12 6.95 18.16 12.98
N PHE A 13 7.16 18.71 14.18
CA PHE A 13 6.12 19.03 15.16
C PHE A 13 5.67 20.50 15.13
N ASP A 14 6.05 21.23 14.07
CA ASP A 14 5.60 22.59 13.87
C ASP A 14 4.09 22.61 13.56
N SER A 15 3.34 23.34 14.39
CA SER A 15 1.87 23.34 14.37
C SER A 15 1.28 24.30 13.33
N PHE A 16 2.07 25.26 12.87
CA PHE A 16 1.63 26.32 11.96
C PHE A 16 2.45 26.29 10.68
N VAL A 17 2.24 25.24 9.87
CA VAL A 17 2.80 25.21 8.52
C VAL A 17 1.86 25.97 7.59
N ASN A 18 2.39 26.97 6.89
CA ASN A 18 1.62 27.76 5.94
C ASN A 18 0.82 26.84 4.99
N PRO A 19 -0.51 27.06 4.84
CA PRO A 19 -1.36 26.26 3.97
C PRO A 19 -1.01 26.45 2.49
N ASP A 20 -0.45 27.61 2.12
CA ASP A 20 0.00 27.94 0.76
C ASP A 20 1.36 27.34 0.41
N PHE A 21 1.43 26.01 0.37
CA PHE A 21 2.60 25.34 -0.20
C PHE A 21 2.34 25.03 -1.69
N LYS A 22 3.27 25.45 -2.56
CA LYS A 22 3.15 25.34 -4.03
C LYS A 22 2.85 23.91 -4.55
N LEU A 23 3.13 22.88 -3.76
CA LEU A 23 2.92 21.47 -4.10
C LEU A 23 1.52 20.94 -3.72
N LEU A 24 0.65 21.73 -3.08
CA LEU A 24 -0.65 21.26 -2.59
C LEU A 24 -1.52 20.76 -3.73
N TRP A 25 -1.84 21.64 -4.68
CA TRP A 25 -2.70 21.31 -5.81
C TRP A 25 -2.16 20.18 -6.70
N PRO A 26 -0.85 20.17 -7.08
CA PRO A 26 -0.27 19.02 -7.77
C PRO A 26 -0.44 17.70 -7.01
N LEU A 27 -0.22 17.67 -5.70
CA LEU A 27 -0.40 16.45 -4.89
C LEU A 27 -1.85 16.01 -4.85
N VAL A 28 -2.80 16.93 -4.69
CA VAL A 28 -4.24 16.62 -4.73
C VAL A 28 -4.61 16.00 -6.07
N VAL A 29 -4.17 16.58 -7.20
CA VAL A 29 -4.44 16.05 -8.54
C VAL A 29 -3.84 14.66 -8.69
N VAL A 30 -2.58 14.45 -8.32
CA VAL A 30 -1.90 13.16 -8.41
C VAL A 30 -2.62 12.10 -7.57
N LEU A 31 -2.93 12.38 -6.30
CA LEU A 31 -3.62 11.42 -5.43
C LEU A 31 -5.04 11.12 -5.91
N THR A 32 -5.74 12.11 -6.44
CA THR A 32 -7.09 11.92 -7.01
C THR A 32 -7.03 11.03 -8.26
N VAL A 33 -6.09 11.28 -9.17
CA VAL A 33 -5.89 10.45 -10.37
C VAL A 33 -5.51 9.03 -9.97
N VAL A 34 -4.59 8.84 -9.02
CA VAL A 34 -4.21 7.51 -8.51
C VAL A 34 -5.41 6.79 -7.90
N LEU A 35 -6.24 7.48 -7.12
CA LEU A 35 -7.46 6.92 -6.55
C LEU A 35 -8.44 6.45 -7.64
N LEU A 36 -8.72 7.31 -8.61
CA LEU A 36 -9.63 7.01 -9.72
C LEU A 36 -9.12 5.85 -10.58
N LEU A 37 -7.84 5.86 -10.94
CA LEU A 37 -7.22 4.76 -11.67
C LEU A 37 -7.34 3.46 -10.87
N THR A 38 -7.04 3.48 -9.57
CA THR A 38 -7.14 2.29 -8.71
C THR A 38 -8.57 1.76 -8.69
N ILE A 39 -9.58 2.63 -8.57
CA ILE A 39 -11.01 2.24 -8.64
C ILE A 39 -11.34 1.61 -9.99
N ILE A 40 -11.01 2.28 -11.10
CA ILE A 40 -11.30 1.80 -12.45
C ILE A 40 -10.64 0.44 -12.70
N PHE A 41 -9.35 0.31 -12.37
CA PHE A 41 -8.63 -0.94 -12.53
C PHE A 41 -9.19 -2.05 -11.65
N ASN A 42 -9.58 -1.78 -10.41
CA ASN A 42 -10.12 -2.81 -9.52
C ASN A 42 -11.49 -3.31 -10.01
N ILE A 43 -12.32 -2.43 -10.57
CA ILE A 43 -13.61 -2.80 -11.19
C ILE A 43 -13.37 -3.61 -12.47
N ARG A 44 -12.53 -3.11 -13.39
CA ARG A 44 -12.25 -3.77 -14.68
C ARG A 44 -11.58 -5.13 -14.52
N THR A 45 -10.62 -5.23 -13.60
CA THR A 45 -9.89 -6.48 -13.36
C THR A 45 -10.68 -7.49 -12.53
N LYS A 46 -11.79 -7.11 -11.90
CA LYS A 46 -12.61 -8.02 -11.07
C LYS A 46 -13.03 -9.29 -11.82
N SER A 47 -13.37 -9.17 -13.10
CA SER A 47 -13.69 -10.33 -13.96
C SER A 47 -12.46 -11.20 -14.21
N LEU A 48 -11.34 -10.58 -14.60
CA LEU A 48 -10.08 -11.28 -14.87
C LEU A 48 -9.47 -11.94 -13.62
N GLN A 49 -9.68 -11.35 -12.44
CA GLN A 49 -9.19 -11.85 -11.16
C GLN A 49 -9.71 -13.25 -10.80
N ARG A 50 -10.84 -13.69 -11.38
CA ARG A 50 -11.36 -15.06 -11.17
C ARG A 50 -10.41 -16.12 -11.73
N GLU A 51 -9.74 -15.82 -12.83
CA GLU A 51 -8.84 -16.76 -13.51
C GLU A 51 -7.38 -16.63 -13.08
N TRP A 52 -7.07 -15.63 -12.25
CA TRP A 52 -5.71 -15.36 -11.83
C TRP A 52 -5.18 -16.42 -10.86
N SER A 53 -3.90 -16.75 -11.02
CA SER A 53 -3.20 -17.53 -10.02
C SER A 53 -3.22 -16.80 -8.67
N GLY A 54 -3.31 -17.55 -7.57
CA GLY A 54 -3.41 -16.96 -6.23
C GLY A 54 -2.28 -15.98 -5.89
N ILE A 55 -1.12 -16.10 -6.54
CA ILE A 55 0.00 -15.17 -6.40
C ILE A 55 -0.28 -13.84 -7.11
N LYS A 56 -0.76 -13.86 -8.37
CA LYS A 56 -1.11 -12.63 -9.10
C LYS A 56 -2.21 -11.86 -8.37
N LYS A 57 -3.23 -12.58 -7.87
CA LYS A 57 -4.31 -12.00 -7.07
C LYS A 57 -3.77 -11.37 -5.77
N PHE A 58 -2.89 -12.07 -5.05
CA PHE A 58 -2.28 -11.56 -3.83
C PHE A 58 -1.56 -10.23 -4.07
N TRP A 59 -0.68 -10.16 -5.08
CA TRP A 59 0.07 -8.96 -5.41
C TRP A 59 -0.85 -7.81 -5.80
N TRP A 60 -1.82 -8.08 -6.68
CA TRP A 60 -2.77 -7.06 -7.10
C TRP A 60 -3.57 -6.48 -5.94
N THR A 61 -4.09 -7.34 -5.05
CA THR A 61 -4.86 -6.88 -3.88
C THR A 61 -3.99 -6.04 -2.94
N HIS A 62 -2.72 -6.39 -2.73
CA HIS A 62 -1.85 -5.60 -1.84
C HIS A 62 -1.47 -4.26 -2.47
N TRP A 63 -1.15 -4.23 -3.77
CA TRP A 63 -0.85 -2.99 -4.48
C TRP A 63 -2.06 -2.08 -4.57
N SER A 64 -3.25 -2.63 -4.86
CA SER A 64 -4.47 -1.84 -4.93
C SER A 64 -4.87 -1.32 -3.55
N ASN A 65 -4.82 -2.13 -2.49
CA ASN A 65 -5.08 -1.68 -1.13
C ASN A 65 -4.10 -0.59 -0.69
N MET A 66 -2.81 -0.72 -1.01
CA MET A 66 -1.82 0.31 -0.72
C MET A 66 -2.14 1.61 -1.47
N ALA A 67 -2.42 1.54 -2.77
CA ALA A 67 -2.80 2.72 -3.55
C ALA A 67 -4.08 3.40 -3.04
N TYR A 68 -5.08 2.61 -2.65
CA TYR A 68 -6.32 3.12 -2.04
C TYR A 68 -6.07 3.82 -0.71
N THR A 69 -5.37 3.16 0.21
CA THR A 69 -5.10 3.71 1.55
C THR A 69 -4.29 4.99 1.46
N VAL A 70 -3.21 5.01 0.68
CA VAL A 70 -2.38 6.20 0.46
C VAL A 70 -3.18 7.33 -0.16
N SER A 71 -4.01 7.04 -1.17
CA SER A 71 -4.77 8.09 -1.85
C SER A 71 -5.90 8.66 -0.98
N ILE A 72 -6.69 7.81 -0.32
CA ILE A 72 -7.79 8.25 0.55
C ILE A 72 -7.24 9.00 1.75
N VAL A 73 -6.34 8.38 2.52
CA VAL A 73 -5.83 8.99 3.74
C VAL A 73 -4.99 10.22 3.40
N GLY A 74 -4.29 10.23 2.26
CA GLY A 74 -3.52 11.38 1.78
C GLY A 74 -4.42 12.56 1.39
N LEU A 75 -5.52 12.31 0.67
CA LEU A 75 -6.50 13.34 0.34
C LEU A 75 -7.20 13.89 1.58
N VAL A 76 -7.62 13.02 2.50
CA VAL A 76 -8.22 13.42 3.78
C VAL A 76 -7.25 14.29 4.57
N HIS A 77 -5.98 13.88 4.69
CA HIS A 77 -4.97 14.66 5.37
C HIS A 77 -4.74 16.03 4.69
N LEU A 78 -4.63 16.09 3.36
CA LEU A 78 -4.49 17.34 2.63
C LEU A 78 -5.69 18.28 2.80
N PHE A 79 -6.90 17.72 2.85
CA PHE A 79 -8.11 18.48 3.13
C PHE A 79 -8.11 19.06 4.54
N LEU A 80 -7.82 18.25 5.57
CA LEU A 80 -7.76 18.72 6.96
C LEU A 80 -6.64 19.75 7.16
N ARG A 81 -5.54 19.59 6.42
CA ARG A 81 -4.44 20.55 6.37
C ARG A 81 -4.85 21.88 5.74
N TYR A 82 -5.65 21.84 4.67
CA TYR A 82 -6.23 23.04 4.05
C TYR A 82 -7.16 23.80 5.01
N GLN A 83 -7.90 23.08 5.85
CA GLN A 83 -8.74 23.65 6.91
C GLN A 83 -7.94 24.20 8.11
N ASN A 84 -6.60 24.13 8.07
CA ASN A 84 -5.70 24.59 9.15
C ASN A 84 -6.05 24.03 10.53
N ILE A 85 -6.53 22.79 10.61
CA ILE A 85 -6.86 22.18 11.90
C ILE A 85 -5.56 21.98 12.70
N PRO A 86 -5.48 22.48 13.95
CA PRO A 86 -4.31 22.30 14.81
C PRO A 86 -3.92 20.82 14.97
N TYR A 87 -2.63 20.53 15.11
CA TYR A 87 -2.04 19.17 15.24
C TYR A 87 -2.13 18.25 14.00
N ILE A 88 -3.13 18.44 13.15
CA ILE A 88 -3.28 17.66 11.90
C ILE A 88 -2.37 18.22 10.79
N ASN A 89 -2.07 19.53 10.84
CA ASN A 89 -1.12 20.16 9.91
C ASN A 89 0.36 19.79 10.20
N TRP A 90 0.63 18.95 11.21
CA TRP A 90 1.99 18.51 11.50
C TRP A 90 2.61 17.78 10.31
N ARG A 91 3.87 18.11 10.00
CA ARG A 91 4.64 17.42 8.95
C ARG A 91 4.95 15.96 9.32
N PHE A 92 4.69 15.59 10.57
CA PHE A 92 4.73 14.21 11.06
C PHE A 92 3.81 13.26 10.28
N TRP A 93 2.60 13.68 9.89
CA TRP A 93 1.64 12.79 9.23
C TRP A 93 2.09 12.31 7.84
N PRO A 94 2.56 13.19 6.93
CA PRO A 94 3.18 12.75 5.68
C PRO A 94 4.39 11.83 5.90
N LEU A 95 5.20 12.10 6.93
CA LEU A 95 6.36 11.26 7.26
C LEU A 95 5.91 9.86 7.68
N LEU A 96 4.91 9.77 8.55
CA LEU A 96 4.31 8.51 9.00
C LEU A 96 3.76 7.71 7.82
N MET A 97 3.10 8.38 6.87
CA MET A 97 2.65 7.72 5.63
C MET A 97 3.78 7.11 4.83
N ILE A 98 4.86 7.89 4.63
CA ILE A 98 6.04 7.41 3.90
C ILE A 98 6.62 6.18 4.60
N LEU A 99 6.77 6.21 5.93
CA LEU A 99 7.23 5.06 6.72
C LEU A 99 6.28 3.86 6.63
N GLY A 100 4.97 4.10 6.60
CA GLY A 100 3.96 3.06 6.40
C GLY A 100 4.10 2.37 5.04
N VAL A 101 4.29 3.15 3.97
CA VAL A 101 4.54 2.62 2.62
C VAL A 101 5.83 1.80 2.60
N PHE A 102 6.92 2.30 3.21
CA PHE A 102 8.17 1.55 3.29
C PHE A 102 8.04 0.25 4.08
N SER A 103 7.32 0.26 5.19
CA SER A 103 7.04 -0.95 5.99
C SER A 103 6.25 -1.98 5.18
N TRP A 104 5.27 -1.52 4.40
CA TRP A 104 4.47 -2.39 3.52
C TRP A 104 5.32 -2.99 2.38
N LEU A 105 6.18 -2.18 1.76
CA LEU A 105 7.14 -2.65 0.76
C LEU A 105 8.11 -3.67 1.34
N GLY A 106 8.61 -3.44 2.56
CA GLY A 106 9.45 -4.39 3.30
C GLY A 106 8.73 -5.73 3.52
N TYR A 107 7.46 -5.69 3.94
CA TYR A 107 6.63 -6.88 4.08
C TYR A 107 6.41 -7.62 2.75
N LEU A 108 6.18 -6.91 1.65
CA LEU A 108 6.02 -7.52 0.32
C LEU A 108 7.31 -8.21 -0.17
N LEU A 109 8.48 -7.61 0.11
CA LEU A 109 9.78 -8.22 -0.20
C LEU A 109 10.03 -9.47 0.66
N TYR A 110 9.71 -9.41 1.95
CA TYR A 110 9.79 -10.56 2.85
C TYR A 110 8.86 -11.69 2.39
N TYR A 111 7.62 -11.36 2.02
CA TYR A 111 6.66 -12.32 1.49
C TYR A 111 7.16 -13.03 0.23
N ARG A 112 7.77 -12.28 -0.70
CA ARG A 112 8.34 -12.85 -1.93
C ARG A 112 9.50 -13.82 -1.64
N LYS A 113 10.42 -13.46 -0.75
CA LYS A 113 11.65 -14.23 -0.51
C LYS A 113 11.42 -15.44 0.40
N VAL A 114 10.56 -15.31 1.41
CA VAL A 114 10.43 -16.33 2.47
C VAL A 114 9.13 -17.12 2.33
N ILE A 115 7.99 -16.42 2.22
CA ILE A 115 6.67 -17.07 2.30
C ILE A 115 6.28 -17.74 0.97
N GLN A 116 6.62 -17.12 -0.16
CA GLN A 116 6.29 -17.66 -1.48
C GLN A 116 6.93 -19.04 -1.76
N PRO A 117 8.23 -19.29 -1.53
CA PRO A 117 8.82 -20.61 -1.77
C PRO A 117 8.27 -21.67 -0.80
N GLN A 118 8.05 -21.32 0.47
CA GLN A 118 7.43 -22.22 1.45
C GLN A 118 6.03 -22.69 1.00
N LYS A 119 5.19 -21.74 0.56
CA LYS A 119 3.84 -22.07 0.04
C LYS A 119 3.86 -22.90 -1.25
N GLN A 120 4.94 -22.87 -2.02
CA GLN A 120 5.11 -23.72 -3.20
C GLN A 120 5.49 -25.15 -2.79
N ALA A 121 6.46 -25.31 -1.88
CA ALA A 121 6.85 -26.59 -1.32
C ALA A 121 5.67 -27.32 -0.65
N ASP A 122 4.86 -26.60 0.15
CA ASP A 122 3.67 -27.16 0.80
C ASP A 122 2.62 -27.63 -0.20
N LYS A 123 2.47 -26.93 -1.33
CA LYS A 123 1.53 -27.34 -2.40
C LYS A 123 1.99 -28.61 -3.08
N GLU A 124 3.29 -28.78 -3.29
CA GLU A 124 3.86 -29.99 -3.89
C GLU A 124 3.72 -31.19 -2.94
N LEU A 125 4.01 -31.00 -1.65
CA LEU A 125 3.76 -31.99 -0.59
C LEU A 125 2.28 -32.43 -0.56
N ARG A 126 1.34 -31.48 -0.55
CA ARG A 126 -0.11 -31.78 -0.55
C ARG A 126 -0.54 -32.54 -1.81
N LYS A 127 0.02 -32.21 -2.98
CA LYS A 127 -0.26 -32.95 -4.23
C LYS A 127 0.25 -34.38 -4.17
N GLY A 128 1.46 -34.59 -3.64
CA GLY A 128 2.02 -35.92 -3.43
C GLY A 128 1.15 -36.76 -2.49
N VAL A 129 0.79 -36.21 -1.34
CA VAL A 129 -0.10 -36.87 -0.36
C VAL A 129 -1.47 -37.21 -0.97
N ALA A 130 -2.09 -36.27 -1.70
CA ALA A 130 -3.36 -36.51 -2.38
C ALA A 130 -3.27 -37.61 -3.44
N TYR A 131 -2.15 -37.69 -4.18
CA TYR A 131 -1.91 -38.78 -5.14
C TYR A 131 -1.86 -40.15 -4.44
N TYR A 132 -1.16 -40.25 -3.30
CA TYR A 132 -1.09 -41.49 -2.51
C TYR A 132 -2.48 -41.94 -2.01
N PHE A 133 -3.27 -41.02 -1.45
CA PHE A 133 -4.62 -41.36 -0.98
C PHE A 133 -5.57 -41.75 -2.13
N ARG A 134 -5.46 -41.11 -3.30
CA ARG A 134 -6.27 -41.47 -4.48
C ARG A 134 -5.94 -42.86 -5.02
N ARG A 135 -4.66 -43.26 -5.00
CA ARG A 135 -4.22 -44.59 -5.44
C ARG A 135 -4.67 -45.70 -4.48
N ARG A 136 -4.67 -45.43 -3.17
CA ARG A 136 -5.10 -46.39 -2.14
C ARG A 136 -6.61 -46.68 -2.18
N ARG A 137 -7.44 -45.70 -2.55
CA ARG A 137 -8.91 -45.83 -2.62
C ARG A 137 -9.43 -46.58 -3.86
N LYS A 138 -8.56 -46.88 -4.84
CA LYS A 138 -8.90 -47.62 -6.07
C LYS A 138 -8.57 -49.11 -6.00
N LYS A 139 -7.90 -49.57 -4.93
CA LYS A 139 -7.79 -50.99 -4.58
C LYS A 139 -8.91 -51.34 -3.62
#